data_AF-A0AAN6LT47-F1
#
_entry.id   AF-A0AAN6LT47-F1
#
_cell.length_a   1.000
_cell.length_b   1.000
_cell.length_c   1.000
_cell.angle_alpha   90.00
_cell.angle_beta   90.00
_cell.angle_gamma   90.00
#
_symmetry.space_group_name_H-M   'P 1'
#
loop_
_entity.id
_entity.type
_entity.pdbx_description
1 polymer ?
#
loop_
_entity_poly.entity_id
_entity_poly.type
_entity_poly.pdbx_seq_one_letter_code
_entity_poly.pdbx_strand_id
1 'polypeptide(L)'
;MSLESQTTQEGPVSGSRRPPFFFRDEYSNLIVRGNFMTLAAKPNLVEEGEWLAHQVVEQYRLLEQMINIIKVPDERTGKPSCNPEVCPTMSASGHTYTWLDNNKKPIKIPAIQYINLVQKWISGKITDPSIFPTDTSPISSSYASGSLTPSGTPTPSALPPSTRPSANSLAGIGSEKAAASPRPSSQTSRAYTGR
;
A
#
# COMPACT_ATOMS: atom_id res chain seq x y z
N MET A 1 51.11 25.81 19.61
CA MET A 1 49.66 25.62 19.77
C MET A 1 49.02 25.76 18.39
N SER A 2 48.77 24.66 17.71
CA SER A 2 47.81 24.53 16.61
C SER A 2 47.34 23.09 16.66
N LEU A 3 46.08 22.88 17.05
CA LEU A 3 45.47 21.57 17.15
C LEU A 3 44.67 21.29 15.88
N GLU A 4 44.90 20.08 15.35
CA GLU A 4 44.22 19.36 14.27
C GLU A 4 42.79 19.80 13.90
N SER A 5 42.57 19.95 12.60
CA SER A 5 41.25 19.94 11.97
C SER A 5 40.67 18.52 11.98
N GLN A 6 39.56 18.33 12.71
CA GLN A 6 38.74 17.12 12.63
C GLN A 6 38.02 17.06 11.29
N THR A 7 38.35 16.06 10.48
CA THR A 7 37.53 15.61 9.35
C THR A 7 36.43 14.71 9.89
N THR A 8 35.19 15.17 9.79
CA THR A 8 33.98 14.39 10.06
C THR A 8 33.88 13.26 9.03
N GLN A 9 34.04 12.01 9.45
CA GLN A 9 33.76 10.83 8.63
C GLN A 9 32.24 10.66 8.48
N GLU A 10 31.71 11.08 7.33
CA GLU A 10 30.38 10.65 6.86
C GLU A 10 30.41 9.14 6.59
N GLY A 11 29.56 8.41 7.32
CA GLY A 11 29.28 7.00 7.02
C GLY A 11 28.71 6.84 5.61
N PRO A 12 28.90 5.67 4.96
CA PRO A 12 28.58 5.51 3.56
C PRO A 12 27.09 5.73 3.32
N VAL A 13 26.80 6.73 2.51
CA VAL A 13 25.50 7.00 1.90
C VAL A 13 24.99 5.69 1.30
N SER A 14 23.88 5.18 1.85
CA SER A 14 23.21 3.98 1.35
C SER A 14 22.92 4.18 -0.13
N GLY A 15 23.77 3.63 -0.99
CA GLY A 15 23.70 3.80 -2.42
C GLY A 15 22.31 3.48 -2.91
N SER A 16 21.79 4.32 -3.81
CA SER A 16 20.57 4.07 -4.58
C SER A 16 20.72 2.73 -5.29
N ARG A 17 20.33 1.66 -4.59
CA ARG A 17 20.32 0.31 -5.15
C ARG A 17 19.25 0.37 -6.22
N ARG A 18 19.67 0.28 -7.48
CA ARG A 18 18.76 0.18 -8.61
C ARG A 18 17.71 -0.87 -8.23
N PRO A 19 16.40 -0.56 -8.39
CA PRO A 19 15.35 -1.49 -8.01
C PRO A 19 15.65 -2.85 -8.66
N PRO A 20 15.48 -3.95 -7.91
CA PRO A 20 15.68 -5.29 -8.43
C PRO A 20 14.94 -5.43 -9.76
N PHE A 21 15.51 -6.20 -10.69
CA PHE A 21 15.05 -6.30 -12.07
C PHE A 21 13.53 -6.52 -12.19
N PHE A 22 12.96 -7.37 -11.32
CA PHE A 22 11.53 -7.66 -11.27
C PHE A 22 10.61 -6.48 -10.89
N PHE A 23 11.14 -5.46 -10.20
CA PHE A 23 10.39 -4.26 -9.81
C PHE A 23 10.49 -3.11 -10.82
N ARG A 24 11.11 -3.35 -11.98
CA ARG A 24 11.17 -2.36 -13.04
C ARG A 24 9.91 -2.44 -13.89
N ASP A 25 9.41 -1.28 -14.29
CA ASP A 25 8.19 -1.16 -15.11
C ASP A 25 8.25 -1.94 -16.43
N GLU A 26 9.47 -2.13 -16.97
CA GLU A 26 9.73 -2.95 -18.17
C GLU A 26 9.33 -4.42 -18.01
N TYR A 27 9.31 -4.95 -16.79
CA TYR A 27 9.04 -6.37 -16.50
C TYR A 27 7.76 -6.61 -15.68
N SER A 28 7.07 -5.56 -15.22
CA SER A 28 5.83 -5.64 -14.43
C SER A 28 4.56 -5.58 -15.30
N ASN A 29 4.52 -6.38 -16.35
CA ASN A 29 3.37 -6.41 -17.27
C ASN A 29 2.09 -6.92 -16.59
N LEU A 30 0.96 -6.31 -16.93
CA LEU A 30 -0.35 -6.70 -16.43
C LEU A 30 -0.89 -7.90 -17.22
N ILE A 31 -1.50 -8.85 -16.51
CA ILE A 31 -2.08 -10.06 -17.13
C ILE A 31 -3.29 -9.68 -18.01
N VAL A 32 -4.06 -8.67 -17.59
CA VAL A 32 -5.24 -8.22 -18.32
C VAL A 32 -4.92 -7.02 -19.21
N ARG A 33 -5.49 -7.01 -20.41
CA ARG A 33 -5.48 -5.86 -21.32
C ARG A 33 -6.79 -5.10 -21.16
N GLY A 34 -6.73 -3.81 -20.86
CA GLY A 34 -7.93 -2.97 -20.74
C GLY A 34 -7.74 -1.75 -19.84
N ASN A 35 -8.82 -0.99 -19.64
CA ASN A 35 -8.85 0.14 -18.73
C ASN A 35 -9.23 -0.34 -17.31
N PHE A 36 -8.29 -0.30 -16.38
CA PHE A 36 -8.55 -0.71 -14.99
C PHE A 36 -9.54 0.21 -14.28
N MET A 37 -9.61 1.49 -14.67
CA MET A 37 -10.52 2.45 -14.05
C MET A 37 -11.99 2.07 -14.26
N THR A 38 -12.31 1.47 -15.41
CA THR A 38 -13.68 1.00 -15.67
C THR A 38 -14.02 -0.27 -14.89
N LEU A 39 -13.03 -1.12 -14.59
CA LEU A 39 -13.23 -2.35 -13.81
C LEU A 39 -13.32 -2.07 -12.31
N ALA A 40 -12.62 -1.03 -11.83
CA ALA A 40 -12.68 -0.59 -10.44
C ALA A 40 -13.90 0.31 -10.15
N ALA A 41 -14.65 0.71 -11.19
CA ALA A 41 -15.82 1.56 -11.02
C ALA A 41 -16.99 0.80 -10.40
N LYS A 42 -17.69 1.45 -9.47
CA LYS A 42 -18.91 0.92 -8.85
C LYS A 42 -20.02 0.75 -9.90
N PRO A 43 -20.71 -0.40 -9.98
CA PRO A 43 -21.89 -0.55 -10.81
C PRO A 43 -23.05 0.37 -10.37
N ASN A 44 -23.84 0.86 -11.32
CA ASN A 44 -24.91 1.84 -11.05
C ASN A 44 -26.00 1.33 -10.09
N LEU A 45 -26.32 0.03 -10.15
CA LEU A 45 -27.42 -0.58 -9.38
C LEU A 45 -26.97 -1.26 -8.09
N VAL A 46 -25.69 -1.16 -7.74
CA VAL A 46 -25.12 -1.77 -6.54
C VAL A 46 -24.95 -0.69 -5.47
N GLU A 47 -25.37 -1.02 -4.26
CA GLU A 47 -25.19 -0.19 -3.07
C GLU A 47 -23.68 0.02 -2.79
N GLU A 48 -23.31 1.18 -2.25
CA GLU A 48 -21.88 1.54 -2.10
C GLU A 48 -21.17 0.69 -1.05
N GLY A 49 -21.81 0.45 0.10
CA GLY A 49 -21.33 -0.46 1.13
C GLY A 49 -21.12 -1.89 0.61
N GLU A 50 -22.09 -2.44 -0.12
CA GLU A 50 -22.01 -3.78 -0.73
C GLU A 50 -20.84 -3.87 -1.71
N TRP A 51 -20.67 -2.85 -2.57
CA TRP A 51 -19.55 -2.80 -3.50
C TRP A 51 -18.20 -2.75 -2.79
N LEU A 52 -18.05 -1.85 -1.81
CA LEU A 52 -16.82 -1.70 -1.04
C LEU A 52 -16.52 -2.96 -0.23
N ALA A 53 -17.54 -3.57 0.37
CA ALA A 53 -17.42 -4.81 1.13
C ALA A 53 -16.88 -5.93 0.24
N HIS A 54 -17.49 -6.12 -0.93
CA HIS A 54 -17.03 -7.10 -1.92
C HIS A 54 -15.58 -6.84 -2.35
N GLN A 55 -15.22 -5.58 -2.65
CA GLN A 55 -13.85 -5.23 -3.03
C GLN A 55 -12.84 -5.50 -1.92
N VAL A 56 -13.13 -5.12 -0.67
CA VAL A 56 -12.21 -5.34 0.45
C VAL A 56 -11.97 -6.83 0.70
N VAL A 57 -13.03 -7.64 0.69
CA VAL A 57 -12.93 -9.10 0.90
C VAL A 57 -12.12 -9.75 -0.22
N GLU A 58 -12.37 -9.38 -1.49
CA GLU A 58 -11.64 -9.96 -2.62
C GLU A 58 -10.16 -9.53 -2.65
N GLN A 59 -9.87 -8.26 -2.39
CA GLN A 59 -8.48 -7.79 -2.30
C GLN A 59 -7.72 -8.47 -1.16
N TYR A 60 -8.37 -8.69 -0.02
CA TYR A 60 -7.76 -9.42 1.09
C TYR A 60 -7.46 -10.87 0.71
N ARG A 61 -8.39 -11.57 0.04
CA ARG A 61 -8.20 -12.95 -0.43
C ARG A 61 -7.01 -13.07 -1.38
N LEU A 62 -6.87 -12.14 -2.33
CA LEU A 62 -5.73 -12.09 -3.25
C LEU A 62 -4.41 -11.79 -2.52
N LEU A 63 -4.43 -10.82 -1.60
CA LEU A 63 -3.27 -10.44 -0.80
C LEU A 63 -2.78 -11.59 0.09
N GLU A 64 -3.68 -12.32 0.73
CA GLU A 64 -3.34 -13.47 1.58
C GLU A 64 -2.59 -14.53 0.78
N GLN A 65 -3.05 -14.85 -0.43
CA GLN A 65 -2.38 -15.82 -1.29
C GLN A 65 -0.98 -15.37 -1.70
N MET A 66 -0.79 -14.09 -2.04
CA MET A 66 0.54 -13.54 -2.36
C MET A 66 1.49 -13.60 -1.16
N ILE A 67 0.99 -13.29 0.03
CA ILE A 67 1.77 -13.36 1.27
C ILE A 67 2.15 -14.81 1.59
N ASN A 68 1.26 -15.78 1.35
CA ASN A 68 1.52 -17.19 1.64
C ASN A 68 2.74 -17.69 0.87
N ILE A 69 2.93 -17.27 -0.39
CA ILE A 69 4.11 -17.63 -1.20
C ILE A 69 5.41 -17.20 -0.51
N ILE A 70 5.43 -16.03 0.13
CA ILE A 70 6.61 -15.50 0.84
C ILE A 70 6.88 -16.25 2.15
N LYS A 71 5.84 -16.84 2.75
CA LYS A 71 5.91 -17.63 3.98
C LYS A 71 6.30 -19.09 3.75
N VAL A 72 6.23 -19.59 2.52
CA VAL A 72 6.64 -20.97 2.22
C VAL A 72 8.14 -21.11 2.54
N PRO A 73 8.55 -22.12 3.34
CA PRO A 73 9.95 -22.42 3.55
C PRO A 73 10.62 -22.85 2.25
N ASP A 74 11.81 -22.31 1.98
CA ASP A 74 12.63 -22.78 0.87
C ASP A 74 13.19 -24.19 1.19
N GLU A 75 13.11 -25.11 0.22
CA GLU A 75 13.55 -26.50 0.35
C GLU A 75 15.03 -26.62 0.72
N ARG A 76 15.87 -25.67 0.28
CA ARG A 76 17.31 -25.71 0.55
C ARG A 76 17.67 -25.21 1.94
N THR A 77 16.98 -24.19 2.42
CA THR A 77 17.33 -23.49 3.67
C THR A 77 16.43 -23.87 4.85
N GLY A 78 15.27 -24.47 4.59
CA GLY A 78 14.26 -24.79 5.60
C GLY A 78 13.64 -23.56 6.27
N LYS A 79 13.93 -22.35 5.78
CA LYS A 79 13.45 -21.08 6.33
C LYS A 79 12.60 -20.34 5.28
N PRO A 80 11.58 -19.58 5.69
CA PRO A 80 10.83 -18.74 4.76
C PRO A 80 11.69 -17.58 4.24
N SER A 81 11.34 -17.09 3.05
CA SER A 81 12.04 -15.95 2.42
C SER A 81 11.98 -14.70 3.30
N CYS A 82 10.85 -14.49 3.99
CA CYS A 82 10.73 -13.46 5.02
C CYS A 82 10.82 -14.12 6.40
N ASN A 83 11.92 -13.88 7.11
CA ASN A 83 12.18 -14.38 8.45
C ASN A 83 12.76 -13.28 9.35
N PRO A 84 12.87 -13.47 10.68
CA PRO A 84 13.36 -12.42 11.57
C PRO A 84 14.81 -11.99 11.33
N GLU A 85 15.64 -12.84 10.72
CA GLU A 85 17.04 -12.53 10.39
C GLU A 85 17.13 -11.65 9.13
N VAL A 86 16.33 -11.98 8.11
CA VAL A 86 16.30 -11.28 6.80
C VAL A 86 15.44 -10.01 6.88
N CYS A 87 14.34 -10.04 7.63
CA CYS A 87 13.37 -8.95 7.76
C CYS A 87 13.14 -8.60 9.25
N PRO A 88 14.14 -8.01 9.93
CA PRO A 88 14.09 -7.74 11.37
C PRO A 88 13.11 -6.63 11.76
N THR A 89 12.68 -5.80 10.81
CA THR A 89 11.70 -4.74 11.02
C THR A 89 10.81 -4.61 9.79
N MET A 90 9.52 -4.30 9.98
CA MET A 90 8.61 -4.00 8.87
C MET A 90 8.99 -2.65 8.23
N SER A 91 9.48 -2.67 6.99
CA SER A 91 9.92 -1.47 6.28
C SER A 91 9.58 -1.51 4.80
N ALA A 92 9.27 -0.35 4.22
CA ALA A 92 9.10 -0.19 2.77
C ALA A 92 9.67 1.17 2.32
N SER A 93 10.53 1.16 1.30
CA SER A 93 11.05 2.36 0.62
C SER A 93 11.51 3.49 1.57
N GLY A 94 12.30 3.16 2.60
CA GLY A 94 12.82 4.12 3.59
C GLY A 94 11.87 4.40 4.76
N HIS A 95 10.64 3.92 4.72
CA HIS A 95 9.70 4.00 5.83
C HIS A 95 9.76 2.75 6.71
N THR A 96 9.60 2.95 8.02
CA THR A 96 9.50 1.88 9.01
C THR A 96 8.10 1.89 9.61
N TYR A 97 7.44 0.73 9.58
CA TYR A 97 6.13 0.53 10.19
C TYR A 97 6.31 -0.05 11.60
N THR A 98 5.59 0.53 12.56
CA THR A 98 5.63 0.11 13.96
C THR A 98 4.28 -0.45 14.37
N TRP A 99 4.31 -1.36 15.33
CA TRP A 99 3.12 -1.93 15.94
C TRP A 99 2.86 -1.26 17.29
N LEU A 100 1.61 -1.20 17.72
CA LEU A 100 1.28 -0.72 19.05
C LEU A 100 1.26 -1.89 20.04
N ASP A 101 2.09 -1.81 21.07
CA ASP A 101 2.02 -2.71 22.22
C ASP A 101 0.74 -2.45 23.04
N ASN A 102 0.43 -3.31 24.02
CA ASN A 102 -0.69 -3.17 24.96
C ASN A 102 -0.70 -1.80 25.66
N ASN A 103 0.48 -1.21 25.85
CA ASN A 103 0.66 0.13 26.44
C ASN A 103 0.50 1.28 25.43
N LYS A 104 0.00 1.01 24.22
CA LYS A 104 -0.08 1.96 23.09
C LYS A 104 1.25 2.59 22.70
N LYS A 105 2.36 1.88 22.98
CA LYS A 105 3.71 2.33 22.62
C LYS A 105 4.10 1.74 21.26
N PRO A 106 4.66 2.55 20.35
CA PRO A 106 5.15 2.04 19.08
C PRO A 106 6.39 1.17 19.29
N ILE A 107 6.31 -0.08 18.86
CA ILE A 107 7.40 -1.05 18.90
C ILE A 107 7.77 -1.51 17.48
N LYS A 108 9.07 -1.73 17.25
CA LYS A 108 9.56 -2.36 16.03
C LYS A 108 9.50 -3.86 16.22
N ILE A 109 8.76 -4.54 15.36
CA ILE A 109 8.65 -6.00 15.34
C ILE A 109 9.12 -6.53 13.98
N PRO A 110 9.57 -7.80 13.92
CA PRO A 110 9.94 -8.43 12.66
C PRO A 110 8.81 -8.37 11.64
N ALA A 111 9.14 -8.20 10.36
CA ALA A 111 8.14 -7.99 9.30
C ALA A 111 7.15 -9.15 9.22
N ILE A 112 7.64 -10.39 9.35
CA ILE A 112 6.79 -11.59 9.34
C ILE A 112 5.75 -11.58 10.48
N GLN A 113 6.13 -11.10 11.68
CA GLN A 113 5.22 -10.99 12.82
C GLN A 113 4.21 -9.87 12.61
N TYR A 114 4.66 -8.73 12.08
CA TYR A 114 3.78 -7.62 11.74
C TYR A 114 2.66 -8.05 10.78
N ILE A 115 3.03 -8.75 9.71
CA ILE A 115 2.08 -9.24 8.70
C ILE A 115 1.07 -10.20 9.33
N ASN A 116 1.50 -11.13 10.18
CA ASN A 116 0.59 -12.06 10.87
C ASN A 116 -0.43 -11.34 11.76
N LEU A 117 0.01 -10.33 12.52
CA LEU A 117 -0.86 -9.54 13.38
C LEU A 117 -1.88 -8.74 12.58
N VAL A 118 -1.44 -8.12 11.48
CA VAL A 118 -2.33 -7.41 10.55
C VAL A 118 -3.34 -8.37 9.91
N GLN A 119 -2.90 -9.53 9.42
CA GLN A 119 -3.80 -10.52 8.83
C GLN A 119 -4.88 -10.95 9.83
N LYS A 120 -4.49 -11.30 11.07
CA LYS A 120 -5.45 -11.66 12.12
C LYS A 120 -6.44 -10.51 12.42
N TRP A 121 -5.96 -9.28 12.44
CA TRP A 121 -6.81 -8.10 12.64
C TRP A 121 -7.80 -7.92 11.50
N ILE A 122 -7.36 -8.03 10.23
CA ILE A 122 -8.24 -7.93 9.07
C ILE A 122 -9.25 -9.07 9.08
N SER A 123 -8.83 -10.32 9.30
CA SER A 123 -9.73 -11.47 9.41
C SER A 123 -10.84 -11.21 10.44
N GLY A 124 -10.48 -10.72 11.62
CA GLY A 124 -11.45 -10.40 12.66
C GLY A 124 -12.43 -9.29 12.29
N LYS A 125 -12.07 -8.40 11.34
CA LYS A 125 -12.96 -7.35 10.84
C LYS A 125 -13.89 -7.85 9.73
N ILE A 126 -13.37 -8.63 8.79
CA ILE A 126 -14.18 -9.16 7.66
C ILE A 126 -15.17 -10.23 8.11
N THR A 127 -14.91 -10.94 9.22
CA THR A 127 -15.84 -11.94 9.77
C THR A 127 -16.83 -11.36 10.77
N ASP A 128 -16.73 -10.08 11.10
CA ASP A 128 -17.61 -9.43 12.08
C ASP A 128 -18.94 -9.07 11.42
N PRO A 129 -20.07 -9.70 11.80
CA PRO A 129 -21.37 -9.44 11.17
C PRO A 129 -21.90 -8.03 11.44
N SER A 130 -21.36 -7.32 12.44
CA SER A 130 -21.73 -5.92 12.68
C SER A 130 -21.09 -4.95 11.69
N ILE A 131 -19.97 -5.35 11.07
CA ILE A 131 -19.24 -4.57 10.06
C ILE A 131 -19.54 -5.08 8.65
N PHE A 132 -19.61 -6.41 8.49
CA PHE A 132 -19.92 -7.11 7.24
C PHE A 132 -21.14 -8.02 7.45
N PRO A 133 -22.37 -7.47 7.42
CA PRO A 133 -23.58 -8.27 7.52
C PRO A 133 -23.66 -9.29 6.39
N THR A 134 -23.94 -10.55 6.72
CA THR A 134 -24.17 -11.63 5.73
C THR A 134 -25.62 -12.07 5.67
N ASP A 135 -26.46 -11.57 6.58
CA ASP A 135 -27.88 -11.85 6.62
C ASP A 135 -28.60 -11.12 5.49
N THR A 136 -29.26 -11.88 4.62
CA THR A 136 -30.07 -11.36 3.51
C THR A 136 -31.47 -10.93 3.95
N SER A 137 -31.76 -10.95 5.26
CA SER A 137 -33.03 -10.45 5.79
C SER A 137 -33.13 -8.95 5.48
N PRO A 138 -34.31 -8.45 5.05
CA PRO A 138 -34.52 -7.03 4.75
C PRO A 138 -34.55 -6.22 6.05
N ILE A 139 -33.41 -6.15 6.73
CA ILE A 139 -33.19 -5.25 7.84
C ILE A 139 -32.63 -3.99 7.20
N SER A 140 -33.46 -2.94 7.26
CA SER A 140 -33.17 -1.55 6.93
C SER A 140 -31.67 -1.27 6.86
N SER A 141 -31.15 -1.16 5.63
CA SER A 141 -29.75 -0.90 5.32
C SER A 141 -29.39 0.56 5.69
N SER A 142 -29.48 0.89 6.98
CA SER A 142 -28.86 2.07 7.55
C SER A 142 -27.47 1.66 7.99
N TYR A 143 -26.51 1.81 7.08
CA TYR A 143 -25.10 1.88 7.46
C TYR A 143 -24.97 2.85 8.63
N ALA A 144 -24.29 2.44 9.70
CA ALA A 144 -24.05 3.28 10.85
C ALA A 144 -23.22 4.50 10.42
N SER A 145 -23.91 5.61 10.15
CA SER A 145 -23.28 6.92 10.06
C SER A 145 -22.72 7.22 11.44
N GLY A 146 -21.39 7.24 11.54
CA GLY A 146 -20.67 7.21 12.81
C GLY A 146 -21.12 8.30 13.77
N SER A 147 -21.52 7.90 14.98
CA SER A 147 -21.39 8.67 16.21
C SER A 147 -21.92 7.83 17.39
N LEU A 148 -21.21 7.92 18.52
CA LEU A 148 -21.52 7.42 19.88
C LEU A 148 -20.96 6.05 20.29
N THR A 149 -19.71 6.11 20.78
CA THR A 149 -19.08 5.23 21.79
C THR A 149 -19.92 5.13 23.08
N PRO A 150 -19.89 4.02 23.86
CA PRO A 150 -18.70 3.70 24.67
C PRO A 150 -18.31 2.20 24.82
N SER A 151 -17.04 2.03 25.21
CA SER A 151 -16.47 0.90 25.97
C SER A 151 -15.92 -0.33 25.22
N GLY A 152 -14.59 -0.35 25.09
CA GLY A 152 -13.79 -1.46 25.61
C GLY A 152 -13.47 -2.64 24.68
N THR A 153 -12.68 -2.44 23.62
CA THR A 153 -11.83 -3.50 23.08
C THR A 153 -10.52 -2.87 22.60
N PRO A 154 -9.33 -3.32 23.06
CA PRO A 154 -8.06 -2.79 22.57
C PRO A 154 -7.85 -3.26 21.13
N THR A 155 -8.25 -2.42 20.18
CA THR A 155 -7.90 -2.60 18.76
C THR A 155 -6.42 -2.29 18.58
N PRO A 156 -5.59 -3.22 18.08
CA PRO A 156 -4.24 -2.86 17.69
C PRO A 156 -4.30 -2.10 16.36
N SER A 157 -3.91 -0.84 16.39
CA SER A 157 -3.90 0.04 15.23
C SER A 157 -2.49 0.13 14.65
N ALA A 158 -2.35 -0.16 13.35
CA ALA A 158 -1.15 0.16 12.59
C ALA A 158 -1.04 1.69 12.44
N LEU A 159 0.10 2.27 12.81
CA LEU A 159 0.36 3.70 12.63
C LEU A 159 0.94 3.98 11.22
N PRO A 160 0.53 5.09 10.57
CA PRO A 160 1.13 5.54 9.31
C PRO A 160 2.60 5.98 9.49
N PRO A 161 3.38 6.09 8.39
CA PRO A 161 4.80 6.46 8.45
C PRO A 161 5.01 7.84 9.08
N SER A 162 5.96 7.94 10.00
CA SER A 162 6.39 9.21 10.61
C SER A 162 7.36 9.94 9.69
N THR A 163 6.84 10.88 8.89
CA THR A 163 7.63 11.92 8.22
C THR A 163 6.85 13.23 8.22
N ARG A 164 7.27 14.20 9.06
CA ARG A 164 6.90 15.62 8.91
C ARG A 164 7.81 16.23 7.83
N PRO A 165 7.23 17.04 6.92
CA PRO A 165 7.43 18.48 7.03
C PRO A 165 6.12 19.28 6.89
N SER A 166 6.12 20.50 7.42
CA SER A 166 4.99 21.43 7.51
C SER A 166 4.43 21.82 6.14
N ALA A 167 3.12 21.67 5.96
CA ALA A 167 2.37 22.23 4.85
C ALA A 167 1.77 23.59 5.24
N ASN A 168 2.51 24.66 4.96
CA ASN A 168 1.95 26.01 4.85
C ASN A 168 2.56 26.64 3.60
N SER A 169 1.87 26.52 2.45
CA SER A 169 1.85 27.59 1.45
C SER A 169 0.79 27.35 0.39
N LEU A 170 0.00 28.41 0.18
CA LEU A 170 -0.81 28.74 -0.99
C LEU A 170 -2.14 28.01 -1.22
N ALA A 171 -3.18 28.55 -0.56
CA ALA A 171 -4.48 28.72 -1.17
C ALA A 171 -4.49 30.01 -2.01
N GLY A 172 -5.08 29.95 -3.22
CA GLY A 172 -5.72 31.09 -3.88
C GLY A 172 -5.10 31.57 -5.20
N ILE A 173 -5.81 31.31 -6.30
CA ILE A 173 -6.47 32.28 -7.21
C ILE A 173 -6.47 31.74 -8.66
N GLY A 174 -7.65 31.80 -9.30
CA GLY A 174 -7.74 32.09 -10.74
C GLY A 174 -8.36 31.01 -11.61
N SER A 175 -9.69 31.05 -11.74
CA SER A 175 -10.42 30.45 -12.85
C SER A 175 -10.04 31.11 -14.17
N GLU A 176 -9.59 30.37 -15.19
CA GLU A 176 -9.81 30.80 -16.59
C GLU A 176 -9.78 29.64 -17.62
N LYS A 177 -10.92 29.53 -18.30
CA LYS A 177 -11.27 28.99 -19.62
C LYS A 177 -10.30 28.06 -20.37
N ALA A 178 -10.86 26.91 -20.73
CA ALA A 178 -10.45 26.06 -21.85
C ALA A 178 -10.64 26.79 -23.20
N ALA A 179 -9.59 26.77 -24.03
CA ALA A 179 -9.68 26.96 -25.48
C ALA A 179 -8.56 26.17 -26.16
N ALA A 180 -8.90 25.54 -27.28
CA ALA A 180 -8.19 24.48 -27.96
C ALA A 180 -7.12 24.96 -28.97
N SER A 181 -6.34 23.98 -29.45
CA SER A 181 -5.61 23.89 -30.74
C SER A 181 -4.11 24.24 -30.73
N PRO A 182 -3.28 23.77 -31.69
CA PRO A 182 -3.26 22.49 -32.39
C PRO A 182 -1.89 21.76 -32.33
N ARG A 183 -1.94 20.48 -32.70
CA ARG A 183 -0.84 19.53 -32.94
C ARG A 183 0.05 19.98 -34.13
N PRO A 184 1.39 19.88 -34.08
CA PRO A 184 2.20 19.98 -35.28
C PRO A 184 2.33 18.61 -35.96
N SER A 185 1.98 18.60 -37.24
CA SER A 185 2.26 17.57 -38.24
C SER A 185 3.76 17.52 -38.57
N SER A 186 4.36 16.33 -38.52
CA SER A 186 5.64 16.06 -39.21
C SER A 186 5.45 14.96 -40.25
N GLN A 187 5.94 15.27 -41.43
CA GLN A 187 5.76 14.59 -42.70
C GLN A 187 6.49 13.25 -42.79
N THR A 188 5.82 12.34 -43.49
CA THR A 188 6.39 11.22 -44.24
C THR A 188 7.58 11.66 -45.11
N SER A 189 8.71 10.95 -45.02
CA SER A 189 9.53 10.71 -46.20
C SER A 189 10.09 9.29 -46.21
N ARG A 190 10.06 8.71 -47.41
CA ARG A 190 10.24 7.32 -47.78
C ARG A 190 11.70 7.05 -48.14
N ALA A 191 12.06 5.77 -47.99
CA ALA A 191 13.04 5.02 -48.79
C ALA A 191 14.54 5.23 -48.52
N TYR A 192 15.22 4.15 -48.13
CA TYR A 192 16.33 3.62 -48.93
C TYR A 192 16.43 2.09 -48.76
N THR A 193 16.65 1.42 -49.89
CA THR A 193 16.66 -0.02 -50.13
C THR A 193 18.04 -0.64 -49.91
N GLY A 194 18.06 -1.90 -49.43
CA GLY A 194 18.92 -2.98 -49.95
C GLY A 194 20.38 -3.04 -49.50
N ARG A 195 20.70 -4.08 -48.71
CA ARG A 195 21.46 -5.24 -49.19
C ARG A 195 21.26 -6.42 -48.26
#